data_AF-A0A7J6VX61-F1
#
_entry.id   AF-A0A7J6VX61-F1
#
_cell.length_a   1.000
_cell.length_b   1.000
_cell.length_c   1.000
_cell.angle_alpha   90.00
_cell.angle_beta   90.00
_cell.angle_gamma   90.00
#
_symmetry.space_group_name_H-M   'P 1'
#
loop_
_entity.id
_entity.type
_entity.pdbx_description
1 polymer ?
#
loop_
_entity_poly.entity_id
_entity_poly.type
_entity_poly.pdbx_seq_one_letter_code
_entity_poly.pdbx_strand_id
1 'polypeptide(L)'
;MSRHTSFLQFLVLSSVLLSSVSYGSAGITSNFIRSEWPSIDIPLDNEVFAIPKGYNAPEQVRITQGDYDGKAVIISWVTPQEPVPNKLQYGTSEKQYKFSAEGTTTNYTFYNYKSGYIHHCLVDGLEYDTKYYYKIGTGDSAREFWFQTPPKIDPDAPYTFGIIGDLGQTYNSLSTLEHYMQSGGQTLLFVGDLSYADRYVNNDVGIRWDSWGRFLERSAAYQPWIWTVGNHEIEYMPKMGEVRPFRNYLNRYVTPFMASKSTSPLWYAIRRASAHIIVLSSYSPFALSLQSHSLKTCN
;
A
#
# COMPACT_ATOMS: atom_id res chain seq x y z
N MET A 1 -28.82 -28.46 -61.35
CA MET A 1 -28.41 -27.22 -60.65
C MET A 1 -28.60 -27.26 -59.12
N SER A 2 -29.51 -28.06 -58.56
CA SER A 2 -29.81 -28.04 -57.10
C SER A 2 -28.77 -28.70 -56.16
N ARG A 3 -27.97 -29.67 -56.63
CA ARG A 3 -26.96 -30.34 -55.78
C ARG A 3 -25.72 -29.49 -55.49
N HIS A 4 -25.30 -28.64 -56.43
CA HIS A 4 -24.11 -27.81 -56.26
C HIS A 4 -24.34 -26.64 -55.29
N THR A 5 -25.54 -26.07 -55.26
CA THR A 5 -25.93 -25.02 -54.31
C THR A 5 -25.98 -25.54 -52.87
N SER A 6 -26.48 -26.77 -52.66
CA SER A 6 -26.54 -27.39 -51.34
C SER A 6 -25.14 -27.69 -50.77
N PHE A 7 -24.21 -28.15 -51.60
CA PHE A 7 -22.83 -28.40 -51.18
C PHE A 7 -22.08 -27.11 -50.82
N LEU A 8 -22.28 -26.03 -51.60
CA LEU A 8 -21.68 -24.73 -51.32
C LEU A 8 -22.22 -24.10 -50.03
N GLN A 9 -23.53 -24.24 -49.78
CA GLN A 9 -24.15 -23.80 -48.53
C GLN A 9 -23.57 -24.55 -47.32
N PHE A 10 -23.33 -25.86 -47.45
CA PHE A 10 -22.75 -26.65 -46.36
C PHE A 10 -21.30 -26.24 -46.06
N LEU A 11 -20.51 -25.96 -47.10
CA LEU A 11 -19.14 -25.45 -46.96
C LEU A 11 -19.09 -24.07 -46.32
N VAL A 12 -19.98 -23.16 -46.71
CA VAL A 12 -20.08 -21.82 -46.09
C VAL A 12 -20.53 -21.92 -44.63
N LEU A 13 -21.51 -22.77 -44.32
CA LEU A 13 -21.95 -22.97 -42.94
C LEU A 13 -20.84 -23.58 -42.07
N SER A 14 -20.11 -24.56 -42.60
CA SER A 14 -18.96 -25.19 -41.95
C SER A 14 -17.83 -24.20 -41.68
N SER A 15 -17.50 -23.35 -42.65
CA SER A 15 -16.44 -22.35 -42.50
C SER A 15 -16.85 -21.22 -41.54
N VAL A 16 -18.12 -20.80 -41.52
CA VAL A 16 -18.65 -19.88 -40.50
C VAL A 16 -18.57 -20.50 -39.11
N LEU A 17 -19.01 -21.76 -38.95
CA LEU A 17 -18.93 -22.49 -37.67
C LEU A 17 -17.48 -22.64 -37.20
N LEU A 18 -16.56 -23.05 -38.08
CA LEU A 18 -15.13 -23.19 -37.75
C LEU A 18 -14.47 -21.84 -37.44
N SER A 19 -14.90 -20.75 -38.07
CA SER A 19 -14.40 -19.40 -37.77
C SER A 19 -14.94 -18.80 -36.47
N SER A 20 -16.07 -19.33 -35.97
CA SER A 20 -16.66 -18.97 -34.67
C SER A 20 -16.22 -19.89 -33.53
N VAL A 21 -15.54 -21.01 -33.82
CA VAL A 21 -14.63 -21.67 -32.87
C VAL A 21 -13.33 -20.86 -32.80
N SER A 22 -13.45 -19.59 -32.44
CA SER A 22 -12.32 -18.90 -31.83
C SER A 22 -11.96 -19.68 -30.57
N TYR A 23 -10.67 -19.88 -30.33
CA TYR A 23 -10.14 -20.31 -29.04
C TYR A 23 -10.40 -19.21 -28.00
N GLY A 24 -11.67 -18.91 -27.73
CA GLY A 24 -12.06 -18.23 -26.51
C GLY A 24 -11.80 -19.21 -25.40
N SER A 25 -10.73 -18.99 -24.63
CA SER A 25 -10.62 -19.54 -23.29
C SER A 25 -11.78 -18.93 -22.51
N ALA A 26 -12.96 -19.57 -22.56
CA ALA A 26 -14.05 -19.27 -21.66
C ALA A 26 -13.47 -19.30 -20.24
N GLY A 27 -13.72 -18.23 -19.47
CA GLY A 27 -13.13 -18.07 -18.14
C GLY A 27 -13.38 -19.32 -17.31
N ILE A 28 -12.32 -20.08 -17.01
CA ILE A 28 -12.40 -21.23 -16.12
C ILE A 28 -12.60 -20.66 -14.73
N THR A 29 -13.83 -20.72 -14.22
CA THR A 29 -14.10 -20.44 -12.81
C THR A 29 -13.68 -21.64 -11.99
N SER A 30 -12.88 -21.41 -10.95
CA SER A 30 -12.51 -22.48 -10.02
C SER A 30 -13.75 -22.99 -9.28
N ASN A 31 -13.85 -24.30 -9.08
CA ASN A 31 -14.84 -24.89 -8.17
C ASN A 31 -14.45 -24.70 -6.69
N PHE A 32 -13.28 -24.09 -6.42
CA PHE A 32 -12.84 -23.78 -5.07
C PHE A 32 -13.74 -22.71 -4.45
N ILE A 33 -14.44 -23.10 -3.39
CA ILE A 33 -15.19 -22.20 -2.54
C ILE A 33 -14.48 -22.21 -1.19
N ARG A 34 -13.99 -21.05 -0.75
CA ARG A 34 -13.55 -20.89 0.63
C ARG A 34 -14.79 -21.03 1.52
N SER A 35 -14.71 -21.84 2.57
CA SER A 35 -15.78 -21.94 3.57
C SER A 35 -16.19 -20.53 4.01
N GLU A 36 -17.49 -20.23 3.94
CA GLU A 36 -18.09 -18.94 4.29
C GLU A 36 -17.97 -18.72 5.80
N TRP A 37 -16.76 -18.38 6.25
CA TRP A 37 -16.57 -17.85 7.59
C TRP A 37 -17.13 -16.43 7.59
N PRO A 38 -17.91 -16.05 8.62
CA PRO A 38 -18.34 -14.68 8.77
C PRO A 38 -17.14 -13.74 8.67
N SER A 39 -17.17 -12.80 7.74
CA SER A 39 -16.19 -11.70 7.66
C SER A 39 -16.45 -10.68 8.76
N ILE A 40 -16.37 -11.15 10.01
CA ILE A 40 -16.49 -10.37 11.23
C ILE A 40 -15.15 -9.70 11.48
N ASP A 41 -15.17 -8.39 11.71
CA ASP A 41 -13.98 -7.65 12.12
C ASP A 41 -13.47 -8.20 13.45
N ILE A 42 -12.15 -8.36 13.54
CA ILE A 42 -11.52 -8.84 14.76
C ILE A 42 -11.83 -7.84 15.90
N PRO A 43 -12.16 -8.31 17.12
CA PRO A 43 -12.36 -7.46 18.28
C PRO A 43 -11.11 -6.61 18.59
N LEU A 44 -11.29 -5.37 19.04
CA LEU A 44 -10.18 -4.43 19.27
C LEU A 44 -9.24 -4.86 20.40
N ASP A 45 -9.70 -5.70 21.32
CA ASP A 45 -8.94 -6.29 22.43
C ASP A 45 -8.19 -7.58 22.03
N ASN A 46 -8.31 -8.03 20.78
CA ASN A 46 -7.58 -9.18 20.28
C ASN A 46 -6.07 -8.91 20.18
N GLU A 47 -5.27 -9.95 20.44
CA GLU A 47 -3.80 -9.88 20.42
C GLU A 47 -3.21 -9.42 19.09
N VAL A 48 -3.90 -9.61 17.96
CA VAL A 48 -3.39 -9.15 16.66
C VAL A 48 -3.28 -7.64 16.54
N PHE A 49 -4.02 -6.89 17.38
CA PHE A 49 -3.97 -5.44 17.50
C PHE A 49 -3.24 -4.98 18.76
N ALA A 50 -2.49 -5.86 19.43
CA ALA A 50 -1.84 -5.56 20.70
C ALA A 50 -0.99 -4.29 20.63
N ILE A 51 -1.16 -3.42 21.62
CA ILE A 51 -0.36 -2.21 21.77
C ILE A 51 1.03 -2.60 22.30
N PRO A 52 2.13 -2.13 21.67
CA PRO A 52 3.47 -2.37 22.16
C PRO A 52 3.65 -1.91 23.61
N LYS A 53 4.34 -2.71 24.42
CA LYS A 53 4.62 -2.39 25.83
C LYS A 53 5.66 -1.27 25.92
N GLY A 54 5.56 -0.45 26.97
CA GLY A 54 6.49 0.64 27.27
C GLY A 54 5.83 2.01 27.14
N TYR A 55 6.33 2.98 27.91
CA TYR A 55 5.86 4.37 27.83
C TYR A 55 6.14 4.94 26.44
N ASN A 56 5.11 5.46 25.78
CA ASN A 56 5.20 6.07 24.45
C ASN A 56 5.89 5.18 23.39
N ALA A 57 5.79 3.85 23.53
CA ALA A 57 6.43 2.91 22.61
C ALA A 57 5.92 3.14 21.17
N PRO A 58 6.82 3.24 20.17
CA PRO A 58 6.41 3.35 18.78
C PRO A 58 5.52 2.19 18.37
N GLU A 59 4.43 2.48 17.68
CA GLU A 59 3.48 1.50 17.15
C GLU A 59 3.14 1.81 15.68
N GLN A 60 2.42 0.89 15.05
CA GLN A 60 1.95 1.03 13.66
C GLN A 60 3.10 1.24 12.67
N VAL A 61 4.26 0.61 12.95
CA VAL A 61 5.49 0.80 12.16
C VAL A 61 5.29 0.26 10.74
N ARG A 62 5.63 1.07 9.76
CA ARG A 62 5.47 0.74 8.34
C ARG A 62 6.52 1.43 7.49
N ILE A 63 6.93 0.77 6.42
CA ILE A 63 7.90 1.30 5.46
C ILE A 63 7.32 1.33 4.04
N THR A 64 7.76 2.30 3.25
CA THR A 64 7.52 2.35 1.80
C THR A 64 8.76 2.87 1.08
N GLN A 65 8.82 2.73 -0.25
CA GLN A 65 9.92 3.28 -1.03
C GLN A 65 9.92 4.81 -0.96
N GLY A 66 11.09 5.42 -0.73
CA GLY A 66 11.24 6.85 -0.48
C GLY A 66 11.73 7.68 -1.66
N ASP A 67 12.23 7.03 -2.71
CA ASP A 67 12.73 7.67 -3.92
C ASP A 67 12.19 6.99 -5.18
N TYR A 68 12.65 7.46 -6.34
CA TYR A 68 12.20 6.93 -7.62
C TYR A 68 12.81 5.56 -7.93
N ASP A 69 14.03 5.26 -7.45
CA ASP A 69 14.83 4.11 -7.94
C ASP A 69 15.17 3.05 -6.88
N GLY A 70 14.72 3.20 -5.63
CA GLY A 70 14.87 2.20 -4.58
C GLY A 70 16.10 2.38 -3.69
N LYS A 71 16.75 3.55 -3.72
CA LYS A 71 17.85 3.92 -2.81
C LYS A 71 17.38 4.66 -1.56
N ALA A 72 16.07 4.84 -1.38
CA ALA A 72 15.52 5.42 -0.17
C ALA A 72 14.30 4.67 0.33
N VAL A 73 14.07 4.75 1.64
CA VAL A 73 12.91 4.18 2.34
C VAL A 73 12.34 5.26 3.24
N ILE A 74 11.02 5.43 3.22
CA ILE A 74 10.31 6.23 4.22
C ILE A 74 9.84 5.30 5.33
N ILE A 75 10.33 5.54 6.54
CA ILE A 75 9.96 4.81 7.76
C ILE A 75 8.95 5.65 8.51
N SER A 76 7.79 5.07 8.80
CA SER A 76 6.70 5.74 9.51
C SER A 76 6.28 4.96 10.74
N TRP A 77 5.94 5.67 11.81
CA TRP A 77 5.42 5.08 13.06
C TRP A 77 4.51 6.07 13.78
N VAL A 78 3.84 5.61 14.83
CA VAL A 78 3.01 6.44 15.71
C VAL A 78 3.53 6.33 17.14
N THR A 79 3.64 7.46 17.84
CA THR A 79 3.79 7.46 19.30
C THR A 79 2.49 7.95 19.95
N PRO A 80 1.95 7.23 20.95
CA PRO A 80 0.59 7.50 21.44
C PRO A 80 0.47 8.71 22.37
N GLN A 81 1.55 9.16 23.01
CA GLN A 81 1.49 10.11 24.13
C GLN A 81 2.32 11.38 23.92
N GLU A 82 3.51 11.27 23.33
CA GLU A 82 4.43 12.41 23.12
C GLU A 82 5.05 12.42 21.72
N PRO A 83 5.33 13.61 21.13
CA PRO A 83 5.83 13.77 19.76
C PRO A 83 7.33 13.42 19.58
N VAL A 84 8.00 12.95 20.63
CA VAL A 84 9.44 12.68 20.66
C VAL A 84 9.72 11.28 21.20
N PRO A 85 10.83 10.64 20.81
CA PRO A 85 11.83 11.12 19.83
C PRO A 85 11.34 10.98 18.38
N ASN A 86 11.68 11.95 17.54
CA ASN A 86 11.42 11.94 16.10
C ASN A 86 12.67 11.57 15.28
N LYS A 87 13.52 10.72 15.86
CA LYS A 87 14.81 10.32 15.32
C LYS A 87 14.86 8.81 15.20
N LEU A 88 15.42 8.31 14.10
CA LEU A 88 15.74 6.91 13.92
C LEU A 88 17.24 6.72 13.78
N GLN A 89 17.70 5.54 14.19
CA GLN A 89 19.09 5.11 14.00
C GLN A 89 19.08 3.89 13.07
N TYR A 90 20.07 3.77 12.18
CA TYR A 90 20.13 2.66 11.24
C TYR A 90 21.57 2.25 10.90
N GLY A 91 21.72 1.04 10.36
CA GLY A 91 23.01 0.47 9.96
C GLY A 91 22.85 -0.88 9.26
N THR A 92 23.94 -1.42 8.74
CA THR A 92 23.95 -2.71 8.03
C THR A 92 24.23 -3.92 8.94
N SER A 93 24.51 -3.67 10.22
CA SER A 93 24.77 -4.70 11.22
C SER A 93 23.76 -4.61 12.35
N GLU A 94 23.24 -5.76 12.78
CA GLU A 94 22.29 -5.85 13.87
C GLU A 94 22.85 -5.21 15.15
N LYS A 95 22.03 -4.40 15.83
CA LYS A 95 22.39 -3.65 17.06
C LYS A 95 23.58 -2.68 16.92
N GLN A 96 24.02 -2.37 15.70
CA GLN A 96 25.06 -1.39 15.42
C GLN A 96 24.57 -0.32 14.45
N TYR A 97 24.08 0.78 15.02
CA TYR A 97 23.49 1.88 14.25
C TYR A 97 24.48 3.02 14.07
N LYS A 98 25.20 3.00 12.93
CA LYS A 98 26.22 3.99 12.60
C LYS A 98 25.64 5.32 12.11
N PHE A 99 24.42 5.28 11.59
CA PHE A 99 23.76 6.42 10.98
C PHE A 99 22.48 6.79 11.75
N SER A 100 22.04 8.02 11.56
CA SER A 100 20.75 8.47 12.07
C SER A 100 20.07 9.42 11.09
N ALA A 101 18.74 9.38 11.06
CA ALA A 101 17.92 10.32 10.31
C ALA A 101 16.87 10.94 11.24
N GLU A 102 16.49 12.18 10.96
CA GLU A 102 15.45 12.90 11.68
C GLU A 102 14.22 13.02 10.79
N GLY A 103 13.05 12.72 11.35
CA GLY A 103 11.79 12.73 10.62
C GLY A 103 11.04 14.04 10.75
N THR A 104 9.78 14.03 10.36
CA THR A 104 8.78 15.04 10.71
C THR A 104 7.66 14.38 11.51
N THR A 105 7.12 15.11 12.49
CA THR A 105 5.98 14.66 13.29
C THR A 105 4.74 15.47 12.95
N THR A 106 3.61 14.80 12.79
CA THR A 106 2.28 15.43 12.61
C THR A 106 1.26 14.74 13.51
N ASN A 107 0.09 15.34 13.67
CA ASN A 107 -1.10 14.66 14.16
C ASN A 107 -2.33 15.29 13.49
N TYR A 108 -3.47 14.63 13.62
CA TYR A 108 -4.71 15.15 13.07
C TYR A 108 -5.89 14.80 13.96
N THR A 109 -6.96 15.55 13.77
CA THR A 109 -8.27 15.29 14.35
C THR A 109 -9.21 14.88 13.22
N PHE A 110 -10.03 13.86 13.45
CA PHE A 110 -11.12 13.45 12.57
C PHE A 110 -12.36 13.27 13.44
N TYR A 111 -13.38 14.10 13.25
CA TYR A 111 -14.46 14.27 14.21
C TYR A 111 -13.91 14.59 15.62
N ASN A 112 -14.26 13.81 16.65
CA ASN A 112 -13.75 13.92 18.01
C ASN A 112 -12.56 12.97 18.27
N TYR A 113 -12.16 12.16 17.29
CA TYR A 113 -10.95 11.35 17.39
C TYR A 113 -9.72 12.24 17.16
N LYS A 114 -8.70 12.07 17.99
CA LYS A 114 -7.39 12.68 17.85
C LYS A 114 -6.36 11.59 17.68
N SER A 115 -5.56 11.65 16.62
CA SER A 115 -4.51 10.69 16.40
C SER A 115 -3.40 10.81 17.46
N GLY A 116 -2.63 9.74 17.62
CA GLY A 116 -1.28 9.85 18.15
C GLY A 116 -0.40 10.74 17.27
N TYR A 117 0.87 10.84 17.64
CA TYR A 117 1.86 11.57 16.87
C TYR A 117 2.42 10.68 15.76
N ILE A 118 2.20 11.05 14.52
CA ILE A 118 2.59 10.30 13.33
C ILE A 118 3.91 10.84 12.83
N HIS A 119 4.88 9.95 12.73
CA HIS A 119 6.23 10.25 12.29
C HIS A 119 6.46 9.73 10.89
N HIS A 120 7.17 10.50 10.08
CA HIS A 120 7.69 10.09 8.79
C HIS A 120 9.15 10.49 8.70
N CYS A 121 10.03 9.54 8.40
CA CYS A 121 11.45 9.81 8.24
C CYS A 121 11.97 9.16 6.97
N LEU A 122 12.57 9.99 6.11
CA LEU A 122 13.23 9.56 4.89
C LEU A 122 14.65 9.12 5.22
N VAL A 123 14.99 7.89 4.86
CA VAL A 123 16.35 7.37 4.87
C VAL A 123 16.78 7.18 3.43
N ASP A 124 17.71 8.00 2.96
CA ASP A 124 18.19 8.00 1.58
C ASP A 124 19.66 7.58 1.48
N GLY A 125 20.19 7.55 0.25
CA GLY A 125 21.58 7.17 -0.01
C GLY A 125 21.91 5.71 0.32
N LEU A 126 20.91 4.83 0.41
CA LEU A 126 21.09 3.43 0.75
C LEU A 126 21.74 2.66 -0.40
N GLU A 127 22.53 1.65 -0.07
CA GLU A 127 23.05 0.72 -1.07
C GLU A 127 21.98 -0.25 -1.54
N TYR A 128 22.04 -0.66 -2.81
CA TYR A 128 21.15 -1.69 -3.36
C TYR A 128 21.45 -3.06 -2.75
N ASP A 129 20.47 -3.95 -2.80
CA ASP A 129 20.54 -5.34 -2.32
C ASP A 129 21.23 -5.50 -0.96
N THR A 130 20.91 -4.59 -0.04
CA THR A 130 21.57 -4.49 1.26
C THR A 130 20.53 -4.54 2.36
N LYS A 131 20.79 -5.40 3.35
CA LYS A 131 19.98 -5.48 4.57
C LYS A 131 20.37 -4.35 5.52
N TYR A 132 19.37 -3.60 5.97
CA TYR A 132 19.51 -2.54 6.96
C TYR A 132 18.69 -2.89 8.20
N TYR A 133 19.25 -2.61 9.36
CA TYR A 133 18.59 -2.63 10.65
C TYR A 133 18.29 -1.20 11.07
N TYR A 134 17.12 -0.97 11.65
CA TYR A 134 16.76 0.35 12.15
C TYR A 134 16.11 0.26 13.53
N LYS A 135 16.32 1.31 14.32
CA LYS A 135 15.83 1.47 15.68
C LYS A 135 15.10 2.79 15.82
N ILE A 136 13.93 2.73 16.46
CA ILE A 136 13.08 3.88 16.78
C ILE A 136 12.68 3.85 18.26
N GLY A 137 12.34 5.00 18.82
CA GLY A 137 12.07 5.14 20.25
C GLY A 137 13.34 5.16 21.11
N THR A 138 13.16 5.28 22.42
CA THR A 138 14.25 5.44 23.41
C THR A 138 14.03 4.55 24.63
N GLY A 139 15.11 4.25 25.35
CA GLY A 139 15.08 3.45 26.58
C GLY A 139 14.44 2.08 26.37
N ASP A 140 13.64 1.66 27.35
CA ASP A 140 12.93 0.37 27.36
C ASP A 140 11.81 0.29 26.32
N SER A 141 11.38 1.44 25.78
CA SER A 141 10.36 1.53 24.73
C SER A 141 10.93 1.51 23.32
N ALA A 142 12.26 1.43 23.16
CA ALA A 142 12.89 1.38 21.86
C ALA A 142 12.61 0.04 21.15
N ARG A 143 12.36 0.11 19.83
CA ARG A 143 12.02 -1.05 19.01
C ARG A 143 12.97 -1.15 17.83
N GLU A 144 13.34 -2.37 17.47
CA GLU A 144 14.30 -2.69 16.44
C GLU A 144 13.65 -3.52 15.33
N PHE A 145 13.98 -3.20 14.10
CA PHE A 145 13.44 -3.80 12.89
C PHE A 145 14.53 -3.89 11.83
N TRP A 146 14.19 -4.44 10.66
CA TRP A 146 15.09 -4.49 9.53
C TRP A 146 14.32 -4.44 8.21
N PHE A 147 14.98 -4.09 7.13
CA PHE A 147 14.46 -4.22 5.77
C PHE A 147 15.61 -4.53 4.80
N GLN A 148 15.28 -4.88 3.56
CA GLN A 148 16.27 -5.04 2.48
C GLN A 148 15.90 -4.14 1.31
N THR A 149 16.88 -3.35 0.84
CA THR A 149 16.74 -2.57 -0.39
C THR A 149 16.64 -3.49 -1.60
N PRO A 150 15.94 -3.07 -2.67
CA PRO A 150 15.85 -3.87 -3.89
C PRO A 150 17.22 -4.01 -4.58
N PRO A 151 17.36 -4.95 -5.53
CA PRO A 151 18.47 -4.91 -6.47
C PRO A 151 18.43 -3.60 -7.28
N LYS A 152 19.58 -3.26 -7.86
CA LYS A 152 19.68 -2.12 -8.78
C LYS A 152 18.67 -2.25 -9.92
N ILE A 153 18.13 -1.12 -10.38
CA ILE A 153 17.23 -1.09 -11.54
C ILE A 153 17.93 -1.69 -12.76
N ASP A 154 17.35 -2.76 -13.27
CA ASP A 154 17.87 -3.54 -14.40
C ASP A 154 16.72 -4.35 -15.02
N PRO A 155 16.58 -4.41 -16.36
CA PRO A 155 15.52 -5.17 -17.03
C PRO A 155 15.47 -6.66 -16.65
N ASP A 156 16.60 -7.25 -16.28
CA ASP A 156 16.73 -8.67 -15.94
C ASP A 156 16.77 -8.90 -14.41
N ALA A 157 16.66 -7.85 -13.58
CA ALA A 157 16.65 -8.00 -12.13
C ALA A 157 15.40 -8.76 -11.67
N PRO A 158 15.55 -9.95 -11.04
CA PRO A 158 14.42 -10.71 -10.53
C PRO A 158 13.83 -10.03 -9.29
N TYR A 159 12.51 -10.05 -9.18
CA TYR A 159 11.81 -9.51 -8.01
C TYR A 159 10.44 -10.15 -7.84
N THR A 160 10.05 -10.38 -6.59
CA THR A 160 8.73 -10.94 -6.26
C THR A 160 7.85 -9.90 -5.58
N PHE A 161 6.81 -9.46 -6.28
CA PHE A 161 5.77 -8.60 -5.72
C PHE A 161 4.60 -9.44 -5.20
N GLY A 162 4.17 -9.17 -3.97
CA GLY A 162 2.82 -9.53 -3.55
C GLY A 162 1.81 -8.53 -4.06
N ILE A 163 0.57 -8.95 -4.22
CA ILE A 163 -0.54 -8.07 -4.58
C ILE A 163 -1.71 -8.39 -3.65
N ILE A 164 -2.17 -7.39 -2.91
CA ILE A 164 -3.34 -7.47 -2.03
C ILE A 164 -4.18 -6.21 -2.25
N GLY A 165 -5.49 -6.36 -2.32
CA GLY A 165 -6.46 -5.28 -2.19
C GLY A 165 -7.48 -5.63 -1.12
N ASP A 166 -8.26 -4.65 -0.69
CA ASP A 166 -9.47 -4.90 0.09
C ASP A 166 -9.22 -5.68 1.38
N LEU A 167 -8.13 -5.34 2.08
CA LEU A 167 -7.66 -6.20 3.16
C LEU A 167 -8.60 -6.13 4.36
N GLY A 168 -8.94 -4.94 4.86
CA GLY A 168 -9.69 -4.78 6.10
C GLY A 168 -8.99 -5.44 7.29
N GLN A 169 -9.76 -5.82 8.31
CA GLN A 169 -9.23 -6.30 9.60
C GLN A 169 -10.08 -7.43 10.21
N THR A 170 -10.50 -8.37 9.38
CA THR A 170 -11.23 -9.59 9.74
C THR A 170 -10.27 -10.77 9.96
N TYR A 171 -10.78 -11.91 10.45
CA TYR A 171 -9.99 -13.15 10.48
C TYR A 171 -9.56 -13.64 9.08
N ASN A 172 -10.38 -13.37 8.05
CA ASN A 172 -9.99 -13.63 6.66
C ASN A 172 -8.82 -12.73 6.24
N SER A 173 -8.82 -11.47 6.67
CA SER A 173 -7.73 -10.51 6.45
C SER A 173 -6.43 -10.98 7.08
N LEU A 174 -6.49 -11.44 8.34
CA LEU A 174 -5.33 -12.02 9.03
C LEU A 174 -4.79 -13.23 8.27
N SER A 175 -5.66 -14.16 7.89
CA SER A 175 -5.26 -15.34 7.12
C SER A 175 -4.63 -14.96 5.77
N THR A 176 -5.17 -13.96 5.05
CA THR A 176 -4.58 -13.46 3.80
C THR A 176 -3.17 -12.89 4.04
N LEU A 177 -3.00 -12.08 5.10
CA LEU A 177 -1.71 -11.50 5.45
C LEU A 177 -0.69 -12.58 5.84
N GLU A 178 -1.09 -13.60 6.59
CA GLU A 178 -0.22 -14.72 6.99
C GLU A 178 0.23 -15.57 5.80
N HIS A 179 -0.68 -15.87 4.85
CA HIS A 179 -0.30 -16.54 3.60
C HIS A 179 0.67 -15.68 2.78
N TYR A 180 0.45 -14.37 2.72
CA TYR A 180 1.37 -13.45 2.05
C TYR A 180 2.76 -13.47 2.68
N MET A 181 2.85 -13.41 4.01
CA MET A 181 4.13 -13.45 4.73
C MET A 181 4.92 -14.75 4.49
N GLN A 182 4.23 -15.84 4.11
CA GLN A 182 4.85 -17.12 3.75
C GLN A 182 5.17 -17.25 2.25
N SER A 183 4.71 -16.32 1.41
CA SER A 183 4.87 -16.38 -0.05
C SER A 183 6.28 -16.05 -0.56
N GLY A 184 7.12 -15.41 0.26
CA GLY A 184 8.41 -14.86 -0.17
C GLY A 184 8.32 -13.52 -0.90
N GLY A 185 7.15 -12.85 -0.90
CA GLY A 185 7.00 -11.50 -1.42
C GLY A 185 7.94 -10.50 -0.76
N GLN A 186 8.66 -9.74 -1.58
CA GLN A 186 9.68 -8.78 -1.14
C GLN A 186 9.13 -7.34 -1.02
N THR A 187 7.99 -7.08 -1.67
CA THR A 187 7.27 -5.81 -1.65
C THR A 187 5.81 -6.07 -1.96
N LEU A 188 4.92 -5.42 -1.22
CA LEU A 188 3.49 -5.54 -1.47
C LEU A 188 3.00 -4.37 -2.31
N LEU A 189 2.33 -4.65 -3.42
CA LEU A 189 1.51 -3.70 -4.13
C LEU A 189 0.11 -3.73 -3.50
N PHE A 190 -0.25 -2.69 -2.77
CA PHE A 190 -1.53 -2.60 -2.08
C PHE A 190 -2.52 -1.77 -2.90
N VAL A 191 -3.58 -2.39 -3.41
CA VAL A 191 -4.43 -1.80 -4.47
C VAL A 191 -5.70 -1.09 -3.97
N GLY A 192 -5.68 -0.58 -2.74
CA GLY A 192 -6.76 0.21 -2.16
C GLY A 192 -7.62 -0.53 -1.14
N ASP A 193 -8.47 0.22 -0.44
CA ASP A 193 -9.39 -0.22 0.60
C ASP A 193 -8.65 -0.91 1.77
N LEU A 194 -7.96 -0.07 2.54
CA LEU A 194 -7.02 -0.47 3.59
C LEU A 194 -7.76 -1.02 4.81
N SER A 195 -8.33 -0.11 5.61
CA SER A 195 -8.79 -0.43 6.97
C SER A 195 -10.28 -0.74 7.06
N TYR A 196 -11.07 -0.32 6.05
CA TYR A 196 -12.53 -0.30 6.09
C TYR A 196 -13.10 0.43 7.32
N ALA A 197 -12.35 1.40 7.86
CA ALA A 197 -12.72 2.17 9.04
C ALA A 197 -13.98 3.04 8.84
N ASP A 198 -14.30 3.40 7.60
CA ASP A 198 -15.47 4.18 7.22
C ASP A 198 -16.81 3.44 7.43
N ARG A 199 -16.77 2.13 7.69
CA ARG A 199 -17.92 1.33 8.14
C ARG A 199 -18.33 1.63 9.59
N TYR A 200 -17.47 2.33 10.33
CA TYR A 200 -17.69 2.75 11.71
C TYR A 200 -18.10 4.22 11.77
N VAL A 201 -18.48 4.68 12.96
CA VAL A 201 -18.96 6.05 13.18
C VAL A 201 -18.17 6.73 14.29
N ASN A 202 -18.20 8.06 14.29
CA ASN A 202 -17.58 8.88 15.34
C ASN A 202 -16.09 8.56 15.51
N ASN A 203 -15.66 8.27 16.74
CA ASN A 203 -14.25 8.05 17.06
C ASN A 203 -13.73 6.69 16.58
N ASP A 204 -14.64 5.74 16.34
CA ASP A 204 -14.28 4.38 15.96
C ASP A 204 -13.61 4.32 14.59
N VAL A 205 -13.87 5.30 13.72
CA VAL A 205 -13.18 5.46 12.43
C VAL A 205 -11.66 5.57 12.66
N GLY A 206 -11.23 6.50 13.51
CA GLY A 206 -9.80 6.66 13.82
C GLY A 206 -9.21 5.46 14.57
N ILE A 207 -9.97 4.88 15.51
CA ILE A 207 -9.54 3.69 16.27
C ILE A 207 -9.33 2.47 15.34
N ARG A 208 -10.16 2.33 14.31
CA ARG A 208 -10.05 1.27 13.30
C ARG A 208 -8.86 1.46 12.36
N TRP A 209 -8.45 2.70 12.10
CA TRP A 209 -7.15 2.97 11.46
C TRP A 209 -5.96 2.59 12.35
N ASP A 210 -6.02 2.88 13.66
CA ASP A 210 -4.93 2.56 14.59
C ASP A 210 -4.74 1.05 14.76
N SER A 211 -5.84 0.31 14.93
CA SER A 211 -5.81 -1.15 15.01
C SER A 211 -5.33 -1.78 13.72
N TRP A 212 -5.80 -1.31 12.56
CA TRP A 212 -5.27 -1.76 11.26
C TRP A 212 -3.77 -1.51 11.16
N GLY A 213 -3.31 -0.33 11.60
CA GLY A 213 -1.91 0.06 11.75
C GLY A 213 -1.05 -0.93 12.56
N ARG A 214 -1.56 -1.37 13.71
CA ARG A 214 -0.87 -2.38 14.54
C ARG A 214 -0.92 -3.78 13.91
N PHE A 215 -2.00 -4.09 13.22
CA PHE A 215 -2.18 -5.38 12.53
C PHE A 215 -1.16 -5.60 11.41
N LEU A 216 -0.97 -4.63 10.49
CA LEU A 216 -0.05 -4.80 9.36
C LEU A 216 1.44 -4.71 9.73
N GLU A 217 1.77 -4.17 10.90
CA GLU A 217 3.15 -3.91 11.33
C GLU A 217 4.05 -5.15 11.22
N ARG A 218 3.49 -6.34 11.48
CA ARG A 218 4.16 -7.64 11.35
C ARG A 218 4.73 -7.93 9.94
N SER A 219 4.25 -7.23 8.92
CA SER A 219 4.75 -7.29 7.55
C SER A 219 5.34 -5.93 7.12
N ALA A 220 4.59 -4.86 7.28
CA ALA A 220 4.93 -3.56 6.72
C ALA A 220 6.11 -2.88 7.41
N ALA A 221 6.53 -3.30 8.61
CA ALA A 221 7.76 -2.81 9.22
C ALA A 221 9.04 -3.40 8.58
N TYR A 222 8.91 -4.49 7.80
CA TYR A 222 10.04 -5.26 7.28
C TYR A 222 10.19 -5.24 5.76
N GLN A 223 9.13 -4.90 5.06
CA GLN A 223 9.13 -4.79 3.61
C GLN A 223 8.25 -3.64 3.14
N PRO A 224 8.61 -2.95 2.05
CA PRO A 224 7.81 -1.85 1.54
C PRO A 224 6.44 -2.31 1.07
N TRP A 225 5.42 -1.56 1.49
CA TRP A 225 4.09 -1.60 0.89
C TRP A 225 3.92 -0.35 0.02
N ILE A 226 3.47 -0.53 -1.22
CA ILE A 226 3.21 0.53 -2.18
C ILE A 226 1.72 0.84 -2.14
N TRP A 227 1.37 2.05 -1.72
CA TRP A 227 0.02 2.44 -1.32
C TRP A 227 -0.79 2.97 -2.50
N THR A 228 -1.98 2.39 -2.70
CA THR A 228 -3.03 2.94 -3.56
C THR A 228 -4.23 3.28 -2.69
N VAL A 229 -5.01 4.30 -3.08
CA VAL A 229 -6.29 4.61 -2.44
C VAL A 229 -7.44 3.89 -3.11
N GLY A 230 -8.34 3.34 -2.30
CA GLY A 230 -9.65 2.87 -2.73
C GLY A 230 -10.77 3.86 -2.38
N ASN A 231 -12.04 3.43 -2.50
CA ASN A 231 -13.17 4.29 -2.13
C ASN A 231 -13.33 4.38 -0.61
N HIS A 232 -12.95 3.34 0.14
CA HIS A 232 -13.05 3.33 1.60
C HIS A 232 -12.07 4.33 2.24
N GLU A 233 -11.07 4.83 1.50
CA GLU A 233 -10.21 5.93 1.93
C GLU A 233 -10.81 7.32 1.67
N ILE A 234 -11.89 7.47 0.89
CA ILE A 234 -12.49 8.79 0.61
C ILE A 234 -12.98 9.43 1.91
N GLU A 235 -13.69 8.67 2.74
CA GLU A 235 -14.18 9.09 4.07
C GLU A 235 -14.93 10.44 4.06
N TYR A 236 -15.72 10.68 3.02
CA TYR A 236 -16.57 11.87 2.94
C TYR A 236 -17.80 11.69 3.84
N MET A 237 -17.74 12.24 5.05
CA MET A 237 -18.74 12.08 6.11
C MET A 237 -19.29 13.44 6.60
N PRO A 238 -20.18 14.12 5.85
CA PRO A 238 -20.69 15.45 6.20
C PRO A 238 -21.40 15.52 7.56
N LYS A 239 -22.06 14.43 7.99
CA LYS A 239 -22.74 14.35 9.29
C LYS A 239 -21.78 14.50 10.48
N MET A 240 -20.49 14.21 10.26
CA MET A 240 -19.42 14.36 11.25
C MET A 240 -18.57 15.61 11.01
N GLY A 241 -18.92 16.46 10.03
CA GLY A 241 -18.13 17.63 9.63
C GLY A 241 -16.88 17.29 8.79
N GLU A 242 -16.72 16.02 8.38
CA GLU A 242 -15.57 15.54 7.64
C GLU A 242 -15.86 15.56 6.14
N VAL A 243 -15.54 16.69 5.50
CA VAL A 243 -15.87 16.94 4.07
C VAL A 243 -14.64 16.99 3.16
N ARG A 244 -13.44 16.77 3.71
CA ARG A 244 -12.18 16.72 2.96
C ARG A 244 -11.83 15.26 2.67
N PRO A 245 -11.83 14.82 1.40
CA PRO A 245 -11.51 13.44 1.06
C PRO A 245 -10.11 13.00 1.53
N PHE A 246 -9.95 11.70 1.78
CA PHE A 246 -8.65 11.05 2.06
C PHE A 246 -7.94 11.53 3.32
N ARG A 247 -8.64 12.15 4.27
CA ARG A 247 -8.00 12.80 5.42
C ARG A 247 -7.24 11.81 6.31
N ASN A 248 -7.80 10.66 6.69
CA ASN A 248 -7.04 9.69 7.49
C ASN A 248 -5.88 9.10 6.68
N TYR A 249 -6.12 8.73 5.42
CA TYR A 249 -5.10 8.18 4.53
C TYR A 249 -3.90 9.13 4.38
N LEU A 250 -4.12 10.38 4.00
CA LEU A 250 -3.08 11.37 3.71
C LEU A 250 -2.22 11.74 4.92
N ASN A 251 -2.75 11.61 6.13
CA ASN A 251 -1.98 11.84 7.35
C ASN A 251 -1.18 10.61 7.80
N ARG A 252 -1.53 9.41 7.31
CA ARG A 252 -0.91 8.14 7.74
C ARG A 252 0.01 7.53 6.68
N TYR A 253 -0.34 7.56 5.40
CA TYR A 253 0.36 6.83 4.36
C TYR A 253 1.00 7.79 3.37
N VAL A 254 2.28 8.07 3.62
CA VAL A 254 3.12 8.89 2.74
C VAL A 254 3.58 8.08 1.52
N THR A 255 3.79 8.79 0.41
CA THR A 255 4.23 8.21 -0.86
C THR A 255 5.38 9.03 -1.44
N PRO A 256 6.24 8.45 -2.29
CA PRO A 256 7.37 9.17 -2.90
C PRO A 256 6.93 9.99 -4.12
N PHE A 257 5.73 10.59 -4.09
CA PHE A 257 5.10 11.18 -5.28
C PHE A 257 5.95 12.25 -5.96
N MET A 258 6.64 13.07 -5.15
CA MET A 258 7.57 14.09 -5.64
C MET A 258 8.75 13.49 -6.42
N ALA A 259 9.20 12.28 -6.09
CA ALA A 259 10.29 11.61 -6.80
C ALA A 259 9.93 11.27 -8.25
N SER A 260 8.64 11.05 -8.52
CA SER A 260 8.08 10.88 -9.87
C SER A 260 7.59 12.17 -10.52
N LYS A 261 7.86 13.34 -9.92
CA LYS A 261 7.36 14.66 -10.35
C LYS A 261 5.83 14.76 -10.38
N SER A 262 5.14 13.93 -9.61
CA SER A 262 3.71 14.08 -9.39
C SER A 262 3.43 15.28 -8.48
N THR A 263 2.25 15.87 -8.62
CA THR A 263 1.75 16.96 -7.77
C THR A 263 0.87 16.47 -6.61
N SER A 264 0.64 15.16 -6.50
CA SER A 264 -0.26 14.58 -5.52
C SER A 264 0.25 13.26 -4.97
N PRO A 265 0.10 12.99 -3.66
CA PRO A 265 0.43 11.71 -3.06
C PRO A 265 -0.45 10.54 -3.52
N LEU A 266 -1.58 10.83 -4.21
CA LEU A 266 -2.58 9.84 -4.63
C LEU A 266 -2.26 9.19 -5.98
N TRP A 267 -1.38 9.78 -6.78
CA TRP A 267 -0.91 9.19 -8.04
C TRP A 267 0.58 9.45 -8.19
N TYR A 268 1.36 8.42 -8.46
CA TYR A 268 2.81 8.53 -8.50
C TYR A 268 3.41 7.33 -9.24
N ALA A 269 4.72 7.35 -9.45
CA ALA A 269 5.43 6.23 -10.01
C ALA A 269 6.70 5.92 -9.20
N ILE A 270 7.12 4.66 -9.25
CA ILE A 270 8.42 4.20 -8.75
C ILE A 270 9.00 3.17 -9.71
N ARG A 271 10.32 3.02 -9.66
CA ARG A 271 11.03 1.89 -10.25
C ARG A 271 11.60 1.03 -9.15
N ARG A 272 11.54 -0.29 -9.34
CA ARG A 272 12.07 -1.27 -8.40
C ARG A 272 12.43 -2.54 -9.14
N ALA A 273 13.70 -2.95 -9.03
CA ALA A 273 14.26 -4.04 -9.83
C ALA A 273 13.98 -3.83 -11.33
N SER A 274 13.29 -4.75 -11.99
CA SER A 274 12.90 -4.70 -13.40
C SER A 274 11.54 -4.03 -13.67
N ALA A 275 10.83 -3.58 -12.62
CA ALA A 275 9.48 -3.02 -12.76
C ALA A 275 9.46 -1.50 -12.71
N HIS A 276 8.69 -0.89 -13.62
CA HIS A 276 8.21 0.49 -13.51
C HIS A 276 6.73 0.45 -13.11
N ILE A 277 6.44 0.91 -11.89
CA ILE A 277 5.11 0.82 -11.27
C ILE A 277 4.48 2.21 -11.31
N ILE A 278 3.28 2.31 -11.89
CA ILE A 278 2.48 3.53 -11.92
C ILE A 278 1.26 3.29 -11.02
N VAL A 279 1.13 4.12 -9.99
CA VAL A 279 -0.01 4.16 -9.08
C VAL A 279 -0.94 5.29 -9.51
N LEU A 280 -2.20 4.97 -9.74
CA LEU A 280 -3.25 5.92 -10.12
C LEU A 280 -4.33 5.98 -9.04
N SER A 281 -5.08 7.07 -9.02
CA SER A 281 -6.22 7.26 -8.12
C SER A 281 -7.53 7.24 -8.92
N SER A 282 -8.31 6.17 -8.78
CA SER A 282 -9.64 6.03 -9.38
C SER A 282 -10.62 7.10 -8.90
N TYR A 283 -10.33 7.74 -7.76
CA TYR A 283 -11.21 8.66 -7.04
C TYR A 283 -10.68 10.11 -7.06
N SER A 284 -9.84 10.43 -8.03
CA SER A 284 -9.36 11.78 -8.32
C SER A 284 -9.69 12.18 -9.76
N PRO A 285 -9.69 13.47 -10.13
CA PRO A 285 -9.95 13.87 -11.51
C PRO A 285 -8.94 13.24 -12.50
N PHE A 286 -9.44 12.47 -13.47
CA PHE A 286 -8.64 11.79 -14.50
C PHE A 286 -9.04 12.18 -15.94
N ALA A 287 -9.90 13.18 -16.09
CA ALA A 287 -10.28 13.69 -17.41
C ALA A 287 -9.09 14.35 -18.10
N LEU A 288 -8.99 14.20 -19.42
CA LEU A 288 -8.04 14.93 -20.26
C LEU A 288 -8.25 16.43 -20.04
N SER A 289 -7.29 17.10 -19.40
CA SER A 289 -7.24 18.55 -19.46
C SER A 289 -6.65 18.94 -20.81
N LEU A 290 -7.44 19.61 -21.65
CA LEU A 290 -6.90 20.39 -22.76
C LEU A 290 -6.17 21.60 -22.17
N GLN A 291 -4.99 21.39 -21.60
CA GLN A 291 -4.05 22.49 -21.48
C GLN A 291 -3.57 22.80 -22.90
N SER A 292 -4.23 23.75 -23.54
CA SER A 292 -3.76 24.43 -24.74
C SER A 292 -2.37 25.00 -24.46
N HIS A 293 -1.34 24.20 -24.71
CA HIS A 293 0.00 24.73 -24.90
C HIS A 293 -0.05 25.46 -26.24
N SER A 294 -0.32 26.76 -26.16
CA SER A 294 0.10 27.71 -27.19
C SER A 294 1.60 27.51 -27.37
N LEU A 295 1.98 26.73 -28.39
CA LEU A 295 3.29 26.77 -28.99
C LEU A 295 3.53 28.21 -29.46
N LYS A 296 4.10 29.03 -28.59
CA LYS A 296 4.82 30.22 -29.02
C LYS A 296 6.09 29.70 -29.69
N THR A 297 6.02 29.54 -31.00
CA THR A 297 7.19 29.47 -31.85
C THR A 297 7.96 30.79 -31.66
N CYS A 298 9.16 30.72 -31.09
CA CYS A 298 10.12 31.82 -31.19
C CYS A 298 10.62 31.86 -32.64
N ASN A 299 10.45 33.01 -33.29
CA ASN A 299 11.38 33.48 -34.32
C ASN A 299 12.64 34.02 -33.65
#